data_AF-A0A2V5MAF9-F1
#
_entry.id   AF-A0A2V5MAF9-F1
#
_cell.length_a   1.000
_cell.length_b   1.000
_cell.length_c   1.000
_cell.angle_alpha   90.00
_cell.angle_beta   90.00
_cell.angle_gamma   90.00
#
_symmetry.space_group_name_H-M   'P 1'
#
loop_
_entity.id
_entity.type
_entity.pdbx_description
1 polymer ?
#
loop_
_entity_poly.entity_id
_entity_poly.type
_entity_poly.pdbx_seq_one_letter_code
_entity_poly.pdbx_strand_id
1 'polypeptide(L)' 'MRTREFLSKLEHDRIIQAIHEAESKTSGEIRVLIQRGKLKSDPIVAAQRKFHRLGMHKTRDRNAVLIFVAPRVH' A
#
# COMPACT_ATOMS: atom_id res chain seq x y z
N MET A 1 -2.34 15.92 10.58
CA MET A 1 -2.55 15.99 9.11
C MET A 1 -3.78 15.16 8.79
N ARG A 2 -4.83 15.78 8.25
CA ARG A 2 -6.07 15.07 7.90
C ARG A 2 -5.78 14.10 6.76
N THR A 3 -6.47 12.95 6.69
CA THR A 3 -6.28 11.98 5.58
C THR A 3 -6.46 12.63 4.20
N ARG A 4 -7.37 13.62 4.08
CA ARG A 4 -7.54 14.42 2.86
C ARG A 4 -6.30 15.24 2.49
N GLU A 5 -5.66 15.88 3.47
CA GLU A 5 -4.43 16.66 3.24
C GLU A 5 -3.25 15.74 2.88
N PHE A 6 -3.19 14.56 3.50
CA PHE A 6 -2.17 13.58 3.16
C PHE A 6 -2.31 13.12 1.70
N LEU A 7 -3.54 12.80 1.30
CA LEU A 7 -3.85 12.40 -0.07
C LEU A 7 -3.64 13.54 -1.09
N SER A 8 -3.91 14.80 -0.71
CA SER A 8 -3.72 15.94 -1.62
C SER A 8 -2.27 16.30 -1.85
N LYS A 9 -1.37 15.99 -0.90
CA LYS A 9 0.08 16.17 -1.07
C LYS A 9 0.77 14.97 -1.73
N LEU A 10 0.00 13.93 -2.07
CA LEU A 10 0.54 12.71 -2.60
C LEU A 10 0.73 12.86 -4.12
N GLU A 11 1.98 12.80 -4.56
CA GLU A 11 2.32 12.78 -5.99
C GLU A 11 2.07 11.38 -6.55
N HIS A 12 0.84 11.15 -7.05
CA HIS A 12 0.41 9.82 -7.51
C HIS A 12 1.33 9.26 -8.61
N ASP A 13 1.64 10.07 -9.62
CA ASP A 13 2.45 9.65 -10.77
C ASP A 13 3.88 9.31 -10.36
N ARG A 14 4.45 10.09 -9.44
CA ARG A 14 5.79 9.82 -8.89
C ARG A 14 5.85 8.49 -8.16
N ILE A 15 4.78 8.14 -7.43
CA ILE A 15 4.69 6.85 -6.73
C ILE A 15 4.54 5.70 -7.71
N ILE A 16 3.69 5.84 -8.73
CA ILE A 16 3.55 4.84 -9.79
C ILE A 16 4.90 4.61 -10.49
N GLN A 17 5.58 5.70 -10.85
CA GLN A 17 6.87 5.64 -11.53
C GLN A 17 7.92 4.94 -10.67
N ALA A 18 8.00 5.27 -9.38
CA ALA A 18 8.92 4.61 -8.46
C ALA A 18 8.63 3.12 -8.28
N ILE A 19 7.35 2.72 -8.25
CA ILE A 19 6.95 1.31 -8.22
C ILE A 19 7.41 0.60 -9.49
N HIS A 20 7.10 1.17 -10.67
CA HIS A 20 7.47 0.59 -11.95
C HIS A 20 8.99 0.44 -12.11
N GLU A 21 9.77 1.44 -11.70
CA GLU A 21 11.23 1.37 -11.71
C GLU A 21 11.78 0.28 -10.79
N ALA A 22 11.17 0.06 -9.63
CA ALA A 22 11.55 -1.01 -8.73
C ALA A 22 11.20 -2.38 -9.34
N GLU A 23 9.96 -2.57 -9.79
CA GLU A 23 9.48 -3.83 -10.39
C GLU A 23 10.20 -4.17 -11.69
N SER A 24 10.70 -3.19 -12.46
CA SER A 24 11.52 -3.47 -13.66
C SER A 24 12.84 -4.19 -13.35
N LYS A 25 13.27 -4.21 -12.08
CA LYS A 25 14.53 -4.81 -11.63
C LYS A 25 14.34 -6.10 -10.83
N THR A 26 13.09 -6.54 -10.60
CA THR A 26 12.76 -7.72 -9.78
C THR A 26 11.49 -8.40 -10.28
N SER A 27 11.30 -9.70 -10.00
CA SER A 27 10.00 -10.34 -10.22
C SER A 27 8.98 -10.02 -9.12
N GLY A 28 9.37 -9.22 -8.12
CA GLY A 28 8.51 -8.81 -7.01
C GLY A 28 7.41 -7.85 -7.44
N GLU A 29 6.23 -8.02 -6.85
CA GLU A 29 5.07 -7.14 -7.06
C GLU A 29 4.86 -6.23 -5.85
N ILE A 30 4.85 -4.92 -6.06
CA ILE A 30 4.69 -3.89 -5.03
C ILE A 30 3.33 -3.22 -5.19
N ARG A 31 2.57 -3.14 -4.10
CA ARG A 31 1.33 -2.34 -4.06
C ARG A 31 1.36 -1.38 -2.88
N VAL A 32 0.90 -0.15 -3.11
CA VAL A 32 0.72 0.86 -2.07
C VAL A 32 -0.77 1.03 -1.80
N LEU A 33 -1.20 0.84 -0.54
CA LEU A 33 -2.58 1.03 -0.12
C LEU A 33 -2.65 2.11 0.96
N ILE A 34 -3.36 3.18 0.65
CA ILE A 34 -3.59 4.28 1.59
C ILE A 34 -4.98 4.13 2.20
N GLN A 35 -5.02 3.81 3.49
CA GLN A 35 -6.27 3.66 4.22
C GLN A 35 -6.92 5.02 4.42
N ARG A 36 -8.21 5.10 4.07
CA ARG A 36 -9.03 6.29 4.31
C ARG A 36 -9.76 6.15 5.66
N GLY A 37 -9.75 7.23 6.45
CA GLY A 37 -10.49 7.29 7.72
C GLY A 37 -9.82 6.56 8.88
N LYS A 38 -10.51 6.50 10.03
CA LYS A 38 -9.97 5.90 11.25
C LYS A 38 -9.78 4.40 11.05
N LEU A 39 -8.56 3.94 11.32
CA LEU A 39 -8.29 2.53 11.48
C LEU A 39 -8.82 2.10 12.85
N LYS A 40 -9.79 1.18 12.87
CA LYS A 40 -10.42 0.67 14.10
C LYS A 40 -9.70 -0.53 14.73
N SER A 41 -8.77 -1.13 13.99
CA SER A 41 -8.06 -2.35 14.38
C SER A 41 -6.56 -2.15 14.32
N ASP A 42 -5.80 -3.16 14.75
CA ASP A 42 -4.36 -3.20 14.57
C ASP A 42 -3.97 -3.00 13.07
N PRO A 43 -3.01 -2.11 12.75
CA PRO A 43 -2.54 -1.86 11.38
C PRO A 43 -2.00 -3.09 10.65
N ILE A 44 -1.27 -3.96 11.35
CA ILE A 44 -0.72 -5.18 10.76
C ILE A 44 -1.85 -6.14 10.41
N VAL A 45 -2.82 -6.33 11.31
CA VAL A 45 -3.98 -7.21 11.05
C VAL A 45 -4.81 -6.68 9.87
N ALA A 46 -5.00 -5.36 9.78
CA ALA A 46 -5.69 -4.74 8.66
C ALA A 46 -4.91 -4.92 7.34
N ALA A 47 -3.60 -4.70 7.37
CA ALA A 47 -2.72 -4.89 6.22
C ALA A 47 -2.73 -6.35 5.74
N GLN A 48 -2.60 -7.33 6.64
CA GLN A 48 -2.67 -8.76 6.33
C GLN A 48 -4.00 -9.12 5.66
N ARG A 49 -5.14 -8.67 6.22
CA ARG A 49 -6.46 -8.90 5.62
C ARG A 49 -6.56 -8.30 4.21
N LYS A 50 -5.97 -7.13 3.98
CA LYS A 50 -5.92 -6.51 2.65
C LYS A 50 -5.00 -7.28 1.71
N PHE A 51 -3.83 -7.70 2.17
CA PHE A 51 -2.87 -8.51 1.40
C PHE A 51 -3.51 -9.80 0.89
N HIS A 52 -4.22 -10.53 1.76
CA HIS A 52 -4.95 -11.73 1.37
C HIS A 52 -6.08 -11.43 0.40
N ARG A 53 -6.90 -10.40 0.68
CA ARG A 53 -8.03 -10.02 -0.18
C ARG A 53 -7.59 -9.61 -1.58
N LEU A 54 -6.45 -8.93 -1.70
CA LEU A 54 -5.87 -8.50 -2.96
C LEU A 54 -5.15 -9.63 -3.73
N GLY A 55 -5.13 -10.85 -3.18
CA GLY A 55 -4.50 -12.01 -3.81
C GLY A 55 -2.98 -11.98 -3.81
N MET A 56 -2.34 -11.08 -3.06
CA MET A 56 -0.88 -10.88 -3.12
C MET A 56 -0.07 -12.08 -2.59
N HIS A 57 -0.69 -12.97 -1.83
CA HIS A 57 -0.11 -14.24 -1.41
C HIS A 57 -0.08 -15.31 -2.52
N LYS A 58 -0.73 -15.05 -3.66
CA LYS A 58 -0.86 -15.98 -4.78
C LYS A 58 0.08 -15.66 -5.94
N THR A 59 0.95 -14.66 -5.80
CA THR A 59 1.96 -14.38 -6.84
C THR A 59 2.84 -15.61 -7.01
N ARG A 60 3.31 -15.85 -8.24
CA ARG A 60 4.04 -17.07 -8.62
C ARG A 60 5.22 -17.34 -7.68
N ASP A 61 6.00 -16.29 -7.41
CA ASP A 61 7.22 -16.35 -6.63
C ASP A 61 6.99 -16.01 -5.14
N ARG A 62 5.74 -15.73 -4.74
CA ARG A 62 5.34 -15.36 -3.37
C ARG A 62 6.15 -14.20 -2.77
N ASN A 63 6.59 -13.29 -3.62
CA ASN A 63 7.48 -12.17 -3.31
C ASN A 63 6.76 -10.81 -3.36
N ALA A 64 5.43 -10.80 -3.18
CA ALA A 64 4.64 -9.57 -3.21
C ALA A 64 4.77 -8.77 -1.91
N VAL A 65 4.80 -7.45 -2.04
CA VAL A 65 4.94 -6.50 -0.92
C VAL A 65 3.79 -5.50 -0.92
N LEU A 66 3.08 -5.39 0.21
CA LEU A 66 2.07 -4.36 0.42
C LEU A 66 2.58 -3.27 1.36
N ILE A 67 2.73 -2.06 0.83
CA ILE A 67 3.00 -0.85 1.61
C ILE A 67 1.66 -0.29 2.08
N PHE A 68 1.30 -0.55 3.33
CA PHE A 68 0.05 -0.10 3.94
C PHE A 68 0.26 1.21 4.72
N VAL A 69 -0.38 2.29 4.28
CA VAL A 69 -0.26 3.62 4.90
C VAL A 69 -1.60 4.01 5.53
N ALA A 70 -1.61 4.23 6.84
CA ALA A 70 -2.78 4.69 7.58
C ALA A 70 -2.49 6.05 8.26
N PRO A 71 -2.77 7.18 7.59
CA PRO A 71 -2.57 8.50 8.18
C PRO A 71 -3.45 8.68 9.42
N ARG A 72 -2.88 9.24 10.50
CA ARG A 72 -3.63 9.51 11.72
C ARG A 72 -4.81 10.43 11.44
N VAL A 73 -5.99 10.05 11.93
CA VAL A 73 -7.18 10.90 11.93
C VAL A 73 -7.28 11.51 13.33
N HIS A 74 -6.90 12.79 13.46
CA HIS A 74 -7.26 13.60 14.62
C HIS A 74 -8.67 14.12 14.40
#